data_AF-A0A5C1Q913-F1
#
_entry.id   AF-A0A5C1Q913-F1
#
_cell.length_a   1.000
_cell.length_b   1.000
_cell.length_c   1.000
_cell.angle_alpha   90.00
_cell.angle_beta   90.00
_cell.angle_gamma   90.00
#
_symmetry.space_group_name_H-M   'P 1'
#
loop_
_entity.id
_entity.type
_entity.pdbx_description
1 polymer ?
#
loop_
_entity_poly.entity_id
_entity_poly.type
_entity_poly.pdbx_seq_one_letter_code
_entity_poly.pdbx_strand_id
1 'polypeptide(L)'
;MNIKKQSWISSSKDFFLPIFQLSKLCKDRFKTLMKNKGLLHQIPHVVWERGWNVNIQSVGSGRNTIKYLSRYVFKVAISDYRILKVQNRRVYFKFRSKKTGQVVTTSLEVLDFIKRYLLHVLPSGFMKIRYFGFMHTSFNMEYKDIRLIIDGLVAVLNKPVKPIIQKVFISCSACGKEMKFMFSILPNNIRIRGSSG
;
A
#
# COMPACT_ATOMS: atom_id res chain seq x y z
N MET A 1 4.47 4.11 19.94
CA MET A 1 4.07 2.83 20.59
C MET A 1 4.88 2.69 21.87
N ASN A 2 4.23 2.81 23.03
CA ASN A 2 4.90 2.51 24.31
C ASN A 2 4.94 0.99 24.46
N ILE A 3 6.11 0.40 24.23
CA ILE A 3 6.31 -1.06 24.21
C ILE A 3 5.94 -1.69 25.57
N LYS A 4 5.94 -0.90 26.66
CA LYS A 4 5.58 -1.38 28.01
C LYS A 4 4.09 -1.30 28.35
N LYS A 5 3.28 -0.49 27.64
CA LYS A 5 1.87 -0.24 28.03
C LYS A 5 0.82 -0.70 27.03
N GLN A 6 1.21 -1.25 25.87
CA GLN A 6 0.31 -1.69 24.78
C GLN A 6 -0.84 -0.70 24.44
N SER A 7 -0.73 0.57 24.82
CA SER A 7 -1.76 1.57 24.59
C SER A 7 -1.36 2.48 23.45
N TRP A 8 -2.36 2.84 22.65
CA TRP A 8 -2.20 3.81 21.58
C TRP A 8 -1.94 5.18 22.19
N ILE A 9 -0.84 5.82 21.79
CA ILE A 9 -0.54 7.20 22.16
C ILE A 9 -0.97 8.05 20.97
N SER A 10 -1.91 8.97 21.20
CA SER A 10 -2.30 9.92 20.17
C SER A 10 -1.12 10.77 19.76
N SER A 11 -0.83 10.81 18.46
CA SER A 11 0.07 11.82 17.90
C SER A 11 -0.62 13.18 17.91
N SER A 12 0.16 14.26 17.82
CA SER A 12 -0.42 15.59 17.59
C SER A 12 -1.13 15.63 16.23
N LYS A 13 -2.10 16.54 16.09
CA LYS A 13 -2.83 16.73 14.83
C LYS A 13 -1.94 17.28 13.71
N ASP A 14 -0.86 17.98 14.08
CA ASP A 14 0.02 18.67 13.15
C ASP A 14 1.10 17.74 12.61
N PHE A 15 1.75 16.95 13.47
CA PHE A 15 2.84 16.07 13.08
C PHE A 15 2.82 14.73 13.83
N PHE A 16 3.04 13.65 13.08
CA PHE A 16 3.15 12.30 13.64
C PHE A 16 4.35 12.14 14.60
N LEU A 17 5.44 12.86 14.33
CA LEU A 17 6.65 12.90 15.16
C LEU A 17 7.14 14.34 15.27
N PRO A 18 7.69 14.76 16.43
CA PRO A 18 8.24 16.09 16.56
C PRO A 18 9.53 16.22 15.70
N ILE A 19 9.55 17.26 14.86
CA ILE A 19 10.51 17.44 13.76
C ILE A 19 11.95 17.48 14.27
N PHE A 20 12.21 18.15 15.39
CA PHE A 20 13.56 18.31 15.94
C PHE A 20 14.21 16.97 16.30
N GLN A 21 13.46 16.09 16.98
CA GLN A 21 13.91 14.77 17.38
C GLN A 21 14.14 13.88 16.16
N LEU A 22 13.24 13.95 15.16
CA LEU A 22 13.40 13.19 13.92
C LEU A 22 14.62 13.65 13.14
N SER A 23 14.83 14.95 13.01
CA SER A 23 15.99 15.52 12.34
C SER A 23 17.31 15.07 12.97
N LYS A 24 17.39 15.06 14.30
CA LYS A 24 18.56 14.54 15.02
C LYS A 24 18.76 13.04 14.74
N LEU A 25 17.70 12.24 14.83
CA LEU A 25 17.74 10.80 14.57
C LEU A 25 18.18 10.50 13.14
N CYS A 26 17.67 11.23 12.15
CA CYS A 26 18.09 11.12 10.75
C CYS A 26 19.57 11.46 10.58
N LYS A 27 20.06 12.54 11.19
CA LYS A 27 21.49 12.91 11.16
C LYS A 27 22.36 11.80 11.74
N ASP A 28 22.03 11.30 12.92
CA ASP A 28 22.83 10.30 13.63
C ASP A 28 22.86 8.97 12.86
N ARG A 29 21.70 8.56 12.31
CA ARG A 29 21.59 7.34 11.51
C ARG A 29 22.37 7.47 10.20
N PHE A 30 22.28 8.62 9.53
CA PHE A 30 23.05 8.88 8.31
C PHE A 30 24.57 8.88 8.59
N LYS A 31 25.02 9.55 9.66
CA LYS A 31 26.43 9.54 10.09
C LYS A 31 26.94 8.12 10.34
N THR A 32 26.14 7.29 11.00
CA THR A 32 26.45 5.88 11.28
C THR A 32 26.60 5.09 9.98
N LEU A 33 25.67 5.26 9.03
CA LEU A 33 25.74 4.59 7.71
C LEU A 33 27.00 5.01 6.93
N MET A 34 27.34 6.30 6.94
CA MET A 34 28.54 6.81 6.27
C MET A 34 29.83 6.31 6.92
N LYS A 35 29.86 6.22 8.26
CA LYS A 35 30.98 5.61 8.99
C LYS A 35 31.16 4.14 8.63
N ASN A 36 30.08 3.36 8.63
CA ASN A 36 30.12 1.93 8.29
C ASN A 36 30.53 1.66 6.84
N LYS A 37 30.28 2.62 5.93
CA LYS A 37 30.74 2.57 4.54
C LYS A 37 32.13 3.16 4.33
N GLY A 38 32.80 3.64 5.38
CA GLY A 38 34.11 4.29 5.28
C GLY A 38 34.09 5.65 4.58
N LEU A 39 32.92 6.23 4.30
CA LEU A 39 32.76 7.46 3.51
C LEU A 39 32.79 8.72 4.37
N LEU A 40 32.94 8.59 5.69
CA LEU A 40 32.85 9.72 6.61
C LEU A 40 33.89 10.81 6.31
N HIS A 41 35.08 10.43 5.85
CA HIS A 41 36.17 11.34 5.50
C HIS A 41 35.86 12.22 4.27
N GLN A 42 34.91 11.81 3.42
CA GLN A 42 34.52 12.58 2.23
C GLN A 42 33.50 13.68 2.56
N ILE A 43 32.95 13.67 3.78
CA ILE A 43 31.90 14.60 4.20
C ILE A 43 32.53 15.65 5.12
N PRO A 44 32.48 16.94 4.74
CA PRO A 44 33.02 18.03 5.56
C PRO A 44 32.44 18.02 7.00
N HIS A 45 33.29 18.23 8.00
CA HIS A 45 32.89 18.19 9.42
C HIS A 45 31.73 19.14 9.75
N VAL A 46 31.70 20.31 9.10
CA VAL A 46 30.66 21.35 9.25
C VAL A 46 29.23 20.82 9.01
N VAL A 47 29.06 19.77 8.20
CA VAL A 47 27.75 19.15 7.95
C VAL A 47 27.14 18.54 9.22
N TRP A 48 27.99 18.10 10.15
CA TRP A 48 27.56 17.48 11.41
C TRP A 48 27.29 18.49 12.52
N GLU A 49 27.87 19.69 12.43
CA GLU A 49 27.66 20.79 13.39
C GLU A 49 26.34 21.52 13.11
N ARG A 50 25.92 21.59 11.85
CA ARG A 50 24.65 22.22 11.46
C ARG A 50 23.43 21.42 11.92
N GLY A 51 22.36 22.14 12.24
CA GLY A 51 21.03 21.56 12.43
C GLY A 51 20.52 20.96 11.13
N TRP A 52 20.16 19.67 11.15
CA TRP A 52 19.50 19.04 10.01
C TRP A 52 18.01 19.39 10.03
N ASN A 53 17.43 19.63 8.85
CA ASN A 53 16.00 19.85 8.70
C ASN A 53 15.39 18.71 7.89
N VAL A 54 14.62 17.87 8.55
CA VAL A 54 13.78 16.87 7.91
C VAL A 54 12.42 17.51 7.64
N ASN A 55 12.11 17.72 6.37
CA ASN A 55 10.81 18.23 5.95
C ASN A 55 9.73 17.18 6.22
N ILE A 56 8.86 17.45 7.18
CA ILE A 56 7.65 16.67 7.44
C ILE A 56 6.46 17.53 7.04
N GLN A 57 5.51 16.96 6.31
CA GLN A 57 4.27 17.63 5.96
C GLN A 57 3.07 16.83 6.47
N SER A 58 2.13 17.52 7.10
CA SER A 58 0.85 16.90 7.47
C SER A 58 0.07 16.55 6.21
N VAL A 59 -0.35 15.29 6.10
CA VAL A 59 -1.26 14.83 5.04
C VAL A 59 -2.74 15.01 5.41
N GLY A 60 -3.02 15.68 6.54
CA GLY A 60 -4.36 15.92 7.06
C GLY A 60 -5.14 14.61 7.25
N SER A 61 -6.38 14.58 6.75
CA SER A 61 -7.25 13.40 6.81
C SER A 61 -6.78 12.20 5.98
N GLY A 62 -5.70 12.32 5.20
CA GLY A 62 -5.23 11.27 4.30
C GLY A 62 -6.15 11.01 3.09
N ARG A 63 -7.33 11.65 2.99
CA ARG A 63 -8.26 11.50 1.85
C ARG A 63 -7.60 11.77 0.51
N ASN A 64 -6.75 12.79 0.42
CA ASN A 64 -6.01 13.09 -0.80
C ASN A 64 -4.97 12.02 -1.12
N THR A 65 -4.27 11.50 -0.12
CA THR A 65 -3.33 10.38 -0.26
C THR A 65 -4.05 9.13 -0.75
N ILE A 66 -5.22 8.80 -0.20
CA ILE A 66 -6.06 7.71 -0.66
C ILE A 66 -6.51 7.97 -2.10
N LYS A 67 -7.07 9.15 -2.42
CA LYS A 67 -7.45 9.49 -3.81
C LYS A 67 -6.28 9.41 -4.81
N TYR A 68 -5.07 9.75 -4.37
CA TYR A 68 -3.87 9.62 -5.17
C TYR A 68 -3.51 8.16 -5.38
N LEU A 69 -3.46 7.38 -4.30
CA LEU A 69 -3.15 5.95 -4.35
C LEU A 69 -4.21 5.19 -5.16
N SER A 70 -5.50 5.44 -4.97
CA SER A 70 -6.58 4.85 -5.75
C SER A 70 -6.40 5.10 -7.25
N ARG A 71 -5.98 6.30 -7.66
CA ARG A 71 -5.62 6.55 -9.07
C ARG A 71 -4.40 5.75 -9.50
N TYR A 72 -3.43 5.54 -8.64
CA TYR A 72 -2.27 4.70 -8.96
C TYR A 72 -2.61 3.22 -9.10
N VAL A 73 -3.53 2.71 -8.26
CA VAL A 73 -3.96 1.31 -8.25
C VAL A 73 -4.96 1.00 -9.37
N PHE A 74 -5.99 1.83 -9.51
CA PHE A 74 -7.12 1.51 -10.38
C PHE A 74 -7.03 2.17 -11.75
N LYS A 75 -6.34 3.30 -11.90
CA LYS A 75 -6.33 4.01 -13.18
C LYS A 75 -5.49 3.25 -14.21
N VAL A 76 -5.97 3.24 -15.45
CA VAL A 76 -5.29 2.71 -16.64
C VAL A 76 -4.38 3.77 -17.27
N ALA A 77 -3.74 3.43 -18.39
CA ALA A 77 -2.81 4.27 -19.15
C ALA A 77 -3.28 5.73 -19.32
N ILE A 78 -4.56 5.89 -19.62
CA ILE A 78 -5.22 7.16 -19.90
C ILE A 78 -6.68 7.05 -19.45
N SER A 79 -7.27 8.16 -19.01
CA SER A 79 -8.71 8.22 -18.67
C SER A 79 -9.55 8.61 -19.88
N ASP A 80 -10.76 8.08 -19.95
CA ASP A 80 -11.67 8.21 -21.10
C ASP A 80 -11.96 9.67 -21.47
N TYR A 81 -12.17 10.55 -20.49
CA TYR A 81 -12.39 11.99 -20.75
C TYR A 81 -11.23 12.69 -21.47
N ARG A 82 -10.04 12.07 -21.50
CA ARG A 82 -8.88 12.61 -22.24
C ARG A 82 -8.89 12.16 -23.70
N ILE A 83 -9.61 11.09 -24.05
CA ILE A 83 -9.84 10.67 -25.43
C ILE A 83 -10.95 11.55 -25.98
N LEU A 84 -10.63 12.37 -26.98
CA LEU A 84 -11.56 13.36 -27.52
C LEU A 84 -12.41 12.78 -28.65
N LYS A 85 -11.77 12.06 -29.57
CA LYS A 85 -12.42 11.40 -30.70
C LYS A 85 -11.51 10.38 -31.37
N VAL A 86 -12.11 9.50 -32.16
CA VAL A 86 -11.41 8.57 -33.05
C VAL A 86 -11.89 8.82 -34.47
N GLN A 87 -11.00 9.18 -35.38
CA GLN A 87 -11.33 9.49 -36.77
C GLN A 87 -10.14 9.19 -37.67
N ASN A 88 -10.39 8.73 -38.90
CA ASN A 88 -9.35 8.48 -39.92
C ASN A 88 -8.22 7.57 -39.40
N ARG A 89 -8.58 6.49 -38.68
CA ARG A 89 -7.62 5.58 -38.03
C ARG A 89 -6.67 6.25 -37.03
N ARG A 90 -7.08 7.37 -36.43
CA ARG A 90 -6.32 8.07 -35.41
C ARG A 90 -7.14 8.31 -34.15
N VAL A 91 -6.49 8.18 -33.00
CA VAL A 91 -7.06 8.51 -31.69
C VAL A 91 -6.55 9.88 -31.29
N TYR A 92 -7.44 10.83 -31.06
CA TYR A 92 -7.13 12.19 -30.60
C TYR A 92 -7.33 12.26 -29.09
N PHE A 93 -6.31 12.72 -28.35
CA PHE A 93 -6.37 12.78 -26.89
C PHE A 93 -5.59 13.96 -26.31
N LYS A 94 -6.02 14.42 -25.13
CA LYS A 94 -5.34 15.45 -24.34
C LYS A 94 -4.26 14.82 -23.47
N PHE A 95 -3.03 15.30 -23.54
CA PHE A 95 -1.95 14.93 -22.61
C PHE A 95 -1.36 16.19 -21.94
N ARG A 96 -0.63 16.02 -20.83
CA ARG A 96 0.08 17.13 -20.18
C ARG A 96 1.53 17.10 -20.63
N SER A 97 1.98 18.15 -21.31
CA SER A 97 3.37 18.27 -21.77
C SER A 97 4.31 18.30 -20.56
N LYS A 98 5.32 17.43 -20.55
CA LYS A 98 6.36 17.46 -19.50
C LYS A 98 7.27 18.69 -19.62
N LYS A 99 7.43 19.23 -20.84
CA LYS A 99 8.29 20.40 -21.10
C LYS A 99 7.63 21.70 -20.65
N THR A 100 6.37 21.89 -20.99
CA THR A 100 5.65 23.16 -20.77
C THR A 100 4.64 23.10 -19.63
N GLY A 101 4.33 21.91 -19.11
CA GLY A 101 3.32 21.72 -18.06
C GLY A 101 1.87 21.94 -18.53
N GLN A 102 1.65 22.37 -19.77
CA GLN A 102 0.33 22.66 -20.33
C GLN A 102 -0.37 21.41 -20.84
N VAL A 103 -1.72 21.46 -20.87
CA VAL A 103 -2.53 20.41 -21.48
C VAL A 103 -2.62 20.68 -22.98
N VAL A 104 -2.17 19.71 -23.78
CA VAL A 104 -2.11 19.79 -25.24
C VAL A 104 -2.85 18.61 -25.86
N THR A 105 -3.50 18.85 -27.00
CA THR A 105 -4.16 17.81 -27.80
C THR A 105 -3.17 17.23 -28.81
N THR A 106 -3.13 15.90 -28.93
CA THR A 106 -2.32 15.20 -29.94
C THR A 106 -3.08 14.02 -30.50
N SER A 107 -2.51 13.34 -31.50
CA SER A 107 -3.07 12.12 -32.06
C SER A 107 -2.02 11.05 -32.32
N LEU A 108 -2.45 9.78 -32.25
CA LEU A 108 -1.68 8.61 -32.66
C LEU A 108 -2.49 7.77 -33.65
N GLU A 109 -1.81 6.97 -34.47
CA GLU A 109 -2.48 5.91 -35.23
C GLU A 109 -3.12 4.91 -34.25
N VAL A 110 -4.26 4.34 -34.61
CA VAL A 110 -5.08 3.50 -33.71
C VAL A 110 -4.30 2.31 -33.16
N LEU A 111 -3.54 1.59 -33.98
CA LEU A 111 -2.73 0.45 -33.54
C LEU A 111 -1.58 0.90 -32.64
N ASP A 112 -0.96 2.04 -32.92
CA ASP A 112 0.07 2.60 -32.03
C ASP A 112 -0.50 2.99 -30.66
N PHE A 113 -1.71 3.55 -30.65
CA PHE A 113 -2.43 3.84 -29.42
C PHE A 113 -2.75 2.57 -28.64
N ILE A 114 -3.28 1.53 -29.29
CA ILE A 114 -3.61 0.24 -28.67
C ILE A 114 -2.34 -0.43 -28.12
N LYS A 115 -1.26 -0.50 -28.91
CA LYS A 115 0.03 -1.05 -28.47
C LYS A 115 0.51 -0.36 -27.19
N ARG A 116 0.52 0.97 -27.16
CA ARG A 116 0.91 1.74 -25.98
C ARG A 116 -0.05 1.54 -24.80
N TYR A 117 -1.35 1.44 -25.06
CA TYR A 117 -2.34 1.19 -24.01
C TYR A 117 -2.11 -0.16 -23.35
N LEU A 118 -1.86 -1.21 -24.13
CA LEU A 118 -1.65 -2.57 -23.65
C LEU A 118 -0.37 -2.72 -22.81
N LEU A 119 0.64 -1.86 -22.98
CA LEU A 119 1.80 -1.81 -22.07
C LEU A 119 1.43 -1.49 -20.61
N HIS A 120 0.22 -0.96 -20.37
CA HIS A 120 -0.28 -0.65 -19.03
C HIS A 120 -1.33 -1.66 -18.52
N VAL A 121 -1.64 -2.68 -19.31
CA VAL A 121 -2.51 -3.80 -18.92
C VAL A 121 -1.61 -4.94 -18.48
N LEU A 122 -1.61 -5.23 -17.18
CA LEU A 122 -0.84 -6.34 -16.65
C LEU A 122 -1.57 -7.66 -16.92
N PRO A 123 -0.83 -8.77 -17.16
CA PRO A 123 -1.43 -10.10 -17.23
C PRO A 123 -2.19 -10.44 -15.94
N SER A 124 -3.11 -11.41 -16.03
CA SER A 124 -3.86 -11.90 -14.88
C SER A 124 -2.90 -12.36 -13.76
N GLY A 125 -3.23 -12.04 -12.51
CA GLY A 125 -2.41 -12.33 -11.33
C GLY A 125 -1.36 -11.29 -10.98
N PHE A 126 -1.07 -10.33 -11.85
CA PHE A 126 -0.12 -9.24 -11.59
C PHE A 126 -0.82 -7.97 -11.11
N MET A 127 -0.30 -7.35 -10.06
CA MET A 127 -0.82 -6.11 -9.49
C MET A 127 -0.05 -4.89 -10.02
N LYS A 128 -0.76 -3.77 -10.27
CA LYS A 128 -0.15 -2.50 -10.71
C LYS A 128 0.75 -1.83 -9.66
N ILE A 129 0.61 -2.22 -8.40
CA ILE A 129 1.40 -1.66 -7.30
C ILE A 129 2.75 -2.36 -7.30
N ARG A 130 3.85 -1.60 -7.17
CA ARG A 130 5.16 -2.19 -6.91
C ARG A 130 5.06 -3.03 -5.65
N TYR A 131 5.30 -4.33 -5.78
CA TYR A 131 5.31 -5.24 -4.64
C TYR A 131 6.32 -4.74 -3.61
N PHE A 132 5.96 -4.80 -2.34
CA PHE A 132 6.91 -4.71 -1.24
C PHE A 132 7.16 -6.14 -0.70
N GLY A 133 8.33 -6.38 -0.12
CA GLY A 133 8.71 -7.72 0.34
C GLY A 133 9.28 -8.57 -0.79
N PHE A 134 9.03 -9.89 -0.77
CA PHE A 134 9.82 -10.83 -1.56
C PHE A 134 9.63 -10.75 -3.08
N MET A 135 8.53 -10.15 -3.54
CA MET A 135 8.26 -9.88 -4.95
C MET A 135 8.83 -8.54 -5.44
N HIS A 136 9.53 -7.79 -4.59
CA HIS A 136 10.21 -6.54 -4.99
C HIS A 136 11.57 -6.84 -5.61
N THR A 137 11.98 -6.07 -6.62
CA THR A 137 13.27 -6.25 -7.33
C THR A 137 14.50 -6.03 -6.44
N SER A 138 14.37 -5.28 -5.34
CA SER A 138 15.45 -5.08 -4.38
C SER A 138 15.49 -6.14 -3.27
N PHE A 139 14.60 -7.12 -3.30
CA PHE A 139 14.59 -8.19 -2.31
C PHE A 139 15.57 -9.28 -2.74
N ASN A 140 16.59 -9.48 -1.91
CA ASN A 140 17.69 -10.40 -2.19
C ASN A 140 17.75 -11.47 -1.11
N MET A 141 16.80 -12.41 -1.15
CA MET A 141 16.77 -13.60 -0.32
C MET A 141 16.57 -14.79 -1.25
N GLU A 142 17.25 -15.89 -0.97
CA GLU A 142 17.12 -17.07 -1.81
C GLU A 142 15.70 -17.65 -1.73
N TYR A 143 15.25 -18.24 -2.84
CA TYR A 143 13.94 -18.89 -2.92
C TYR A 143 13.74 -19.94 -1.82
N LYS A 144 14.81 -20.65 -1.44
CA LYS A 144 14.80 -21.67 -0.39
C LYS A 144 14.40 -21.08 0.96
N ASP A 145 14.98 -19.93 1.32
CA ASP A 145 14.70 -19.25 2.59
C ASP A 145 13.28 -18.68 2.62
N ILE A 146 12.81 -18.11 1.50
CA ILE A 146 11.43 -17.62 1.36
C ILE A 146 10.45 -18.78 1.57
N ARG A 147 10.71 -19.93 0.93
CA ARG A 147 9.89 -21.12 1.06
C ARG A 147 9.85 -21.65 2.49
N LEU A 148 11.01 -21.74 3.15
CA LEU A 148 11.11 -22.12 4.56
C LEU A 148 10.29 -21.21 5.49
N ILE A 149 10.36 -19.89 5.27
CA ILE A 149 9.58 -18.92 6.05
C ILE A 149 8.07 -19.14 5.83
N ILE A 150 7.64 -19.29 4.58
CA ILE A 150 6.22 -19.53 4.24
C ILE A 150 5.74 -20.84 4.86
N ASP A 151 6.49 -21.93 4.67
CA ASP A 151 6.13 -23.26 5.19
C ASP A 151 6.05 -23.25 6.72
N GLY A 152 7.01 -22.58 7.40
CA GLY A 152 6.98 -22.40 8.84
C GLY A 152 5.78 -21.59 9.33
N LEU A 153 5.43 -20.51 8.62
CA LEU A 153 4.29 -19.66 8.95
C LEU A 153 2.96 -20.41 8.76
N VAL A 154 2.84 -21.17 7.66
CA VAL A 154 1.70 -22.07 7.41
C VAL A 154 1.58 -23.13 8.52
N ALA A 155 2.69 -23.72 8.96
CA ALA A 155 2.68 -24.70 10.05
C ALA A 155 2.22 -24.11 11.39
N VAL A 156 2.56 -22.84 11.67
CA VAL A 156 2.08 -22.13 12.86
C VAL A 156 0.59 -21.79 12.74
N LEU A 157 0.14 -21.31 11.59
CA LEU A 157 -1.27 -20.94 11.37
C LEU A 157 -2.21 -22.15 11.32
N ASN A 158 -1.77 -23.25 10.70
CA ASN A 158 -2.52 -24.49 10.60
C ASN A 158 -2.35 -25.40 11.81
N LYS A 159 -1.66 -24.94 12.86
CA LYS A 159 -1.55 -25.70 14.09
C LYS A 159 -2.95 -25.90 14.63
N PRO A 160 -3.42 -27.15 14.80
CA PRO A 160 -4.78 -27.40 15.24
C PRO A 160 -4.94 -26.79 16.63
N VAL A 161 -5.70 -25.69 16.70
CA VAL A 161 -6.17 -25.16 17.97
C VAL A 161 -7.16 -26.20 18.48
N LYS A 162 -6.85 -26.85 19.60
CA LYS A 162 -7.84 -27.69 20.29
C LYS A 162 -9.06 -26.79 20.53
N PRO A 163 -10.23 -27.09 19.94
CA PRO A 163 -11.40 -26.27 20.19
C PRO A 163 -11.66 -26.31 21.69
N ILE A 164 -11.62 -25.14 22.33
CA ILE A 164 -12.10 -24.98 23.69
C ILE A 164 -13.62 -25.11 23.57
N ILE A 165 -14.12 -26.35 23.66
CA ILE A 165 -15.56 -26.60 23.74
C ILE A 165 -15.98 -26.24 25.16
N GLN A 166 -16.12 -24.94 25.43
CA GLN A 166 -16.96 -24.51 26.53
C GLN A 166 -18.39 -24.86 26.10
N LYS A 167 -19.04 -25.79 26.81
CA LYS A 167 -20.48 -26.00 26.67
C LYS A 167 -21.16 -24.68 27.06
N VAL A 168 -21.53 -23.88 26.07
CA VAL A 168 -22.35 -22.70 26.28
C VAL A 168 -23.78 -23.20 26.47
N PHE A 169 -24.25 -23.19 27.71
CA PHE A 169 -25.65 -23.44 28.01
C PHE A 169 -26.44 -22.18 27.62
N ILE A 170 -27.19 -22.26 26.54
CA ILE A 170 -28.10 -21.19 26.13
C ILE A 170 -29.42 -21.45 26.87
N SER A 171 -29.83 -20.52 27.73
CA SER A 171 -31.14 -20.56 28.38
C SER A 171 -32.13 -19.64 27.70
N CYS A 172 -33.41 -20.02 27.71
CA CYS A 172 -34.48 -19.19 27.18
C CYS A 172 -34.68 -17.96 28.07
N SER A 173 -34.60 -16.76 27.49
CA SER A 173 -34.77 -15.49 28.23
C SER A 173 -36.15 -15.33 28.87
N ALA A 174 -37.17 -16.06 28.41
CA ALA A 174 -38.53 -15.97 28.93
C ALA A 174 -38.84 -16.99 30.05
N CYS A 175 -38.28 -18.20 29.98
CA CYS A 175 -38.64 -19.28 30.91
C CYS A 175 -37.44 -19.94 31.63
N GLY A 176 -36.22 -19.51 31.32
CA GLY A 176 -34.99 -20.00 31.96
C GLY A 176 -34.58 -21.43 31.60
N LYS A 177 -35.40 -22.17 30.83
CA LYS A 177 -35.11 -23.55 30.43
C LYS A 177 -33.99 -23.62 29.39
N GLU A 178 -33.26 -24.74 29.38
CA GLU A 178 -32.18 -25.02 28.44
C GLU A 178 -32.71 -25.08 27.00
N MET A 179 -32.08 -24.34 26.10
CA MET A 179 -32.40 -24.32 24.67
C MET A 179 -31.50 -25.30 23.92
N LYS A 180 -32.09 -26.13 23.06
CA LYS A 180 -31.35 -26.99 22.13
C LYS A 180 -31.10 -26.25 20.82
N PHE A 181 -29.84 -26.17 20.41
CA PHE A 181 -29.50 -25.71 19.07
C PHE A 181 -30.06 -26.69 18.04
N MET A 182 -30.83 -26.20 17.07
CA MET A 182 -31.36 -27.03 15.98
C MET A 182 -30.52 -26.90 14.72
N PHE A 183 -30.37 -25.69 14.18
CA PHE A 183 -29.53 -25.40 13.02
C PHE A 183 -29.26 -23.89 12.92
N SER A 184 -28.24 -23.52 12.15
CA SER A 184 -27.96 -22.13 11.77
C SER A 184 -28.23 -21.94 10.28
N ILE A 185 -28.91 -20.86 9.92
CA ILE A 185 -29.01 -20.42 8.53
C ILE A 185 -27.83 -19.49 8.29
N LEU A 186 -26.79 -20.00 7.64
CA LEU A 186 -25.66 -19.16 7.22
C LEU A 186 -26.10 -18.28 6.05
N PRO A 187 -25.66 -17.01 5.98
CA PRO A 187 -25.90 -16.18 4.80
C PRO A 187 -25.24 -16.86 3.61
N ASN A 188 -26.07 -17.42 2.71
CA ASN A 188 -25.62 -18.06 1.48
C ASN A 188 -24.68 -17.11 0.73
N ASN A 189 -23.48 -17.59 0.37
CA ASN A 189 -22.46 -16.95 -0.45
C ASN A 189 -23.00 -15.83 -1.38
N ILE A 190 -23.15 -14.62 -0.85
CA ILE A 190 -23.42 -13.44 -1.66
C ILE A 190 -22.10 -13.12 -2.36
N ARG A 191 -21.90 -13.68 -3.55
CA ARG A 191 -20.99 -13.09 -4.55
C ARG A 191 -21.50 -11.68 -4.79
N ILE A 192 -20.84 -10.69 -4.20
CA ILE A 192 -20.99 -9.29 -4.59
C ILE A 192 -20.44 -9.19 -6.02
N ARG A 193 -21.30 -9.44 -7.02
CA ARG A 193 -21.01 -9.04 -8.40
C ARG A 193 -21.00 -7.52 -8.39
N GLY A 194 -19.85 -6.95 -8.77
CA GLY A 194 -19.70 -5.52 -8.97
C GLY A 194 -20.79 -5.02 -9.92
N SER A 195 -21.47 -3.97 -9.51
CA SER A 195 -22.42 -3.23 -10.33
C SER A 195 -21.69 -2.68 -11.55
N SER A 196 -22.02 -3.23 -12.72
CA SER A 196 -21.94 -2.51 -13.98
C SER A 196 -22.99 -1.41 -13.99
N GLY A 197 -22.52 -0.17 -14.00
CA GLY A 197 -23.26 1.07 -14.22
C GLY A 197 -22.27 2.14 -14.63
#